data_AF-A0A2E9ECT5-F1
#
_entry.id   AF-A0A2E9ECT5-F1
#
_cell.length_a   1.000
_cell.length_b   1.000
_cell.length_c   1.000
_cell.angle_alpha   90.00
_cell.angle_beta   90.00
_cell.angle_gamma   90.00
#
_symmetry.space_group_name_H-M   'P 1'
#
loop_
_entity.id
_entity.type
_entity.pdbx_description
1 polymer ?
#
loop_
_entity_poly.entity_id
_entity_poly.type
_entity_poly.pdbx_seq_one_letter_code
_entity_poly.pdbx_strand_id
1 'polypeptide(L)'
;MRVISLVPSLTETLIECGVEVIGRTRFCIHPKKRIGSIPVVGGTKEIHWERCAKLKPDLVVFDKEENNKEMADSCPFPFHAT
;
A
#
# COMPACT_ATOMS: atom_id res chain seq x y z
N MET A 1 -12.48 -2.11 6.27
CA MET A 1 -11.12 -1.68 6.62
C MET A 1 -10.39 -1.37 5.34
N ARG A 2 -9.90 -0.15 5.20
CA ARG A 2 -9.38 0.44 3.97
C ARG A 2 -7.86 0.47 4.06
N VAL A 3 -7.20 -0.37 3.27
CA VAL A 3 -5.77 -0.64 3.41
C VAL A 3 -4.99 -0.02 2.26
N ILE A 4 -3.85 0.60 2.58
CA ILE A 4 -2.81 0.92 1.59
C ILE A 4 -1.71 -0.13 1.72
N SER A 5 -1.35 -0.76 0.60
CA SER A 5 -0.28 -1.76 0.57
C SER A 5 0.90 -1.24 -0.26
N LEU A 6 2.09 -1.27 0.34
CA LEU A 6 3.32 -0.77 -0.28
C LEU A 6 4.25 -1.88 -0.79
N VAL A 7 3.69 -3.08 -0.88
CA VAL A 7 4.40 -4.33 -1.14
C VAL A 7 3.62 -5.08 -2.24
N PRO A 8 4.20 -5.31 -3.44
CA PRO A 8 3.47 -5.91 -4.56
C PRO A 8 2.86 -7.29 -4.25
N SER A 9 3.61 -8.16 -3.58
CA SER A 9 3.17 -9.51 -3.20
C SER A 9 2.00 -9.50 -2.21
N LEU A 10 2.09 -8.66 -1.16
CA LEU A 10 1.00 -8.50 -0.20
C LEU A 10 -0.21 -7.82 -0.84
N THR A 11 -0.01 -6.93 -1.80
CA THR A 11 -1.13 -6.28 -2.50
C THR A 11 -1.99 -7.32 -3.21
N GLU A 12 -1.37 -8.27 -3.92
CA GLU A 12 -2.09 -9.37 -4.56
C GLU A 12 -2.83 -10.24 -3.53
N THR A 13 -2.12 -10.66 -2.47
CA THR A 13 -2.69 -11.50 -1.40
C THR A 13 -3.88 -10.83 -0.72
N LEU A 14 -3.76 -9.56 -0.32
CA LEU A 14 -4.84 -8.79 0.32
C LEU A 14 -6.07 -8.70 -0.58
N ILE A 15 -5.87 -8.48 -1.88
CA ILE A 15 -6.95 -8.41 -2.86
C ILE A 15 -7.67 -9.76 -2.99
N GLU A 16 -6.93 -10.87 -3.02
CA GLU A 16 -7.49 -12.23 -3.07
C GLU A 16 -8.23 -12.61 -1.79
N CYS A 17 -7.75 -12.17 -0.63
CA CYS A 17 -8.42 -12.34 0.67
C CYS A 17 -9.65 -11.44 0.85
N GLY A 18 -10.02 -10.62 -0.16
CA GLY A 18 -11.20 -9.75 -0.09
C GLY A 18 -11.00 -8.47 0.71
N VAL A 19 -9.76 -8.12 1.07
CA VAL A 19 -9.46 -6.85 1.74
C VAL A 19 -9.65 -5.70 0.74
N GLU A 20 -10.18 -4.58 1.25
CA GLU A 20 -10.35 -3.35 0.47
C GLU A 20 -9.01 -2.60 0.38
N VAL A 21 -8.21 -2.94 -0.63
CA VAL A 21 -7.00 -2.19 -0.96
C VAL A 21 -7.38 -0.92 -1.71
N ILE A 22 -7.14 0.23 -1.09
CA ILE A 22 -7.50 1.57 -1.62
C ILE A 22 -6.30 2.33 -2.17
N GLY A 23 -5.08 1.84 -1.98
CA GLY A 23 -3.87 2.44 -2.52
C GLY A 23 -2.75 1.41 -2.64
N ARG A 24 -1.94 1.56 -3.69
CA ARG A 24 -0.88 0.62 -4.04
C ARG A 24 0.39 1.31 -4.52
N THR A 25 1.48 0.55 -4.65
CA THR A 25 2.65 1.02 -5.40
C THR A 25 2.45 0.90 -6.92
N ARG A 26 3.25 1.64 -7.69
CA ARG A 26 3.31 1.53 -9.15
C ARG A 26 3.70 0.14 -9.65
N PHE A 27 4.37 -0.66 -8.81
CA PHE A 27 4.87 -1.99 -9.15
C PHE A 27 3.82 -3.09 -9.00
N CYS A 28 2.70 -2.81 -8.31
CA CYS A 28 1.60 -3.76 -8.22
C CYS A 28 0.86 -3.79 -9.56
N ILE A 29 1.02 -4.89 -10.30
CA ILE A 29 0.36 -5.14 -11.60
C ILE A 29 -0.60 -6.34 -11.53
N HIS A 30 -0.70 -6.98 -10.37
CA HIS A 30 -1.55 -8.12 -10.09
C HIS A 30 -2.55 -7.83 -8.96
N PRO A 31 -3.74 -8.45 -8.98
CA PRO A 31 -4.32 -9.16 -10.11
C PRO A 31 -4.86 -8.17 -11.17
N LYS A 32 -4.59 -8.43 -12.45
CA LYS A 32 -4.87 -7.50 -13.57
C LYS A 32 -6.30 -6.97 -13.61
N LYS A 33 -7.28 -7.77 -13.19
CA LYS A 33 -8.71 -7.42 -13.21
C LYS A 33 -9.10 -6.35 -12.17
N ARG A 34 -8.37 -6.26 -11.06
CA ARG A 34 -8.70 -5.33 -9.95
C ARG A 34 -7.69 -4.22 -9.78
N ILE A 35 -6.45 -4.42 -10.19
CA ILE A 35 -5.36 -3.48 -9.88
C ILE A 35 -5.52 -2.13 -10.59
N GLY A 36 -6.19 -2.11 -11.75
CA GLY A 36 -6.36 -0.90 -12.57
C GLY A 36 -7.25 0.16 -11.93
N SER A 37 -8.16 -0.22 -11.04
CA SER A 37 -9.03 0.74 -10.32
C SER A 37 -8.41 1.27 -9.03
N ILE A 38 -7.30 0.68 -8.57
CA ILE A 38 -6.65 1.06 -7.31
C ILE A 38 -5.58 2.13 -7.61
N PRO A 39 -5.67 3.32 -6.98
CA PRO A 39 -4.75 4.42 -7.26
C PRO A 39 -3.32 4.11 -6.82
N VAL A 40 -2.36 4.64 -7.59
CA VAL A 40 -0.94 4.61 -7.24
C VAL A 40 -0.64 5.72 -6.25
N VAL A 41 -0.12 5.35 -5.08
CA VAL A 41 0.28 6.30 -4.03
C VAL A 41 1.80 6.46 -3.94
N GLY A 42 2.58 5.59 -4.58
CA GLY A 42 4.04 5.65 -4.54
C GLY A 42 4.75 4.48 -5.21
N GLY A 43 6.01 4.26 -4.84
CA GLY A 43 6.81 3.07 -5.09
C GLY A 43 7.15 2.34 -3.79
N THR A 44 8.12 1.43 -3.84
CA THR A 44 8.61 0.68 -2.66
C THR A 44 9.52 1.50 -1.73
N LYS A 45 10.09 2.62 -2.23
CA LYS A 45 11.02 3.49 -1.47
C LYS A 45 10.59 4.97 -1.46
N GLU A 46 9.42 5.29 -2.01
CA GLU A 46 8.90 6.65 -2.11
C GLU A 46 7.38 6.61 -2.00
N ILE A 47 6.82 7.49 -1.17
CA ILE A 47 5.38 7.54 -0.89
C ILE A 47 4.89 8.97 -0.88
N HIS A 48 3.71 9.20 -1.45
CA HIS A 48 3.06 10.50 -1.43
C HIS A 48 1.99 10.52 -0.33
N TRP A 49 2.37 10.87 0.90
CA TRP A 49 1.47 10.86 2.05
C TRP A 49 0.21 11.72 1.86
N GLU A 50 0.32 12.83 1.13
CA GLU A 50 -0.84 13.66 0.78
C GLU A 50 -1.87 12.92 -0.09
N ARG A 51 -1.42 12.04 -0.99
CA ARG A 51 -2.32 11.19 -1.79
C ARG A 51 -2.96 10.13 -0.91
N CYS A 52 -2.18 9.51 -0.02
CA CYS A 52 -2.68 8.56 0.97
C CYS A 52 -3.76 9.20 1.85
N ALA A 53 -3.55 10.41 2.36
CA ALA A 53 -4.49 11.12 3.23
C ALA A 53 -5.85 11.35 2.58
N LYS A 54 -5.89 11.71 1.28
CA LYS A 54 -7.14 11.87 0.52
C LYS A 54 -7.94 10.58 0.42
N LEU A 55 -7.27 9.43 0.49
CA LEU A 55 -7.90 8.12 0.50
C LEU A 55 -8.39 7.72 1.88
N LYS A 56 -8.04 8.42 2.98
CA LYS A 56 -8.46 8.11 4.36
C LYS A 56 -8.27 6.62 4.75
N PRO A 57 -7.02 6.12 4.77
CA PRO A 57 -6.73 4.73 5.11
C PRO A 57 -6.93 4.45 6.60
N ASP A 58 -7.34 3.21 6.89
CA ASP A 58 -7.39 2.67 8.25
C ASP A 58 -6.03 2.06 8.65
N LEU A 59 -5.28 1.52 7.67
CA LEU A 59 -3.99 0.85 7.89
C LEU A 59 -3.08 1.00 6.66
N VAL A 60 -1.78 1.16 6.89
CA VAL A 60 -0.73 1.03 5.88
C VAL A 60 0.10 -0.23 6.15
N VAL A 61 0.35 -1.04 5.13
CA VAL A 61 1.16 -2.26 5.23
C VAL A 61 2.49 -2.06 4.51
N PHE A 62 3.56 -2.38 5.23
CA PHE A 62 4.95 -2.36 4.80
C PHE A 62 5.57 -3.75 4.94
N ASP A 63 6.67 -3.96 4.24
CA ASP A 63 7.58 -5.08 4.41
C ASP A 63 8.99 -4.55 4.69
N LYS A 64 9.67 -5.09 5.72
CA LYS A 64 11.00 -4.60 6.15
C LYS A 64 12.11 -4.86 5.13
N GLU A 65 11.95 -5.83 4.22
CA GLU A 65 12.91 -6.13 3.17
C GLU A 65 12.69 -5.25 1.93
N GLU A 66 11.44 -4.95 1.59
CA GLU A 66 11.10 -4.12 0.43
C GLU A 66 11.07 -2.61 0.72
N ASN A 67 10.62 -2.19 1.90
CA ASN A 67 10.45 -0.80 2.30
C ASN A 67 11.55 -0.38 3.28
N ASN A 68 12.17 0.78 3.04
CA ASN A 68 13.17 1.32 3.96
C ASN A 68 12.52 1.81 5.27
N LYS A 69 13.27 1.66 6.37
CA LYS A 69 12.83 2.05 7.72
C LYS A 69 12.37 3.51 7.79
N GLU A 70 13.07 4.41 7.12
CA GLU A 70 12.72 5.85 7.08
C GLU A 70 11.33 6.10 6.51
N MET A 71 10.90 5.32 5.51
CA MET A 71 9.57 5.45 4.92
C MET A 71 8.49 4.98 5.89
N ALA A 72 8.71 3.87 6.58
CA ALA A 72 7.81 3.39 7.64
C ALA A 72 7.73 4.39 8.81
N ASP A 73 8.87 4.90 9.28
CA ASP A 73 8.97 5.90 10.35
C ASP A 73 8.27 7.22 9.98
N SER A 74 8.24 7.57 8.69
CA SER A 74 7.54 8.77 8.19
C SER A 74 6.03 8.62 8.06
N CYS A 75 5.48 7.41 8.29
CA CYS A 75 4.06 7.11 8.09
C CYS A 75 3.19 7.84 9.11
N PRO A 76 2.28 8.73 8.67
CA PRO A 76 1.40 9.46 9.57
C PRO A 76 0.12 8.68 9.95
N PHE A 77 -0.01 7.43 9.49
CA PHE A 77 -1.18 6.57 9.70
C PHE A 77 -0.81 5.34 10.54
N PRO A 78 -1.78 4.65 11.17
CA PRO A 78 -1.56 3.34 11.73
C PRO A 78 -0.94 2.41 10.68
N PHE A 79 0.14 1.71 11.05
CA PHE A 79 0.84 0.84 10.12
C PHE A 79 1.30 -0.47 10.74
N HIS A 80 1.53 -1.44 9.88
CA HIS A 80 2.19 -2.71 10.21
C HIS A 80 3.35 -2.93 9.24
N ALA A 81 4.52 -3.27 9.79
CA ALA A 81 5.70 -3.64 9.01
C ALA A 81 6.04 -5.10 9.32
N THR A 82 5.82 -5.97 8.32
CA THR A 82 6.18 -7.39 8.40
C THR A 82 7.68 -7.57 8.35
#